data_AF-A0A3D0LZR0-F1
#
_entry.id   AF-A0A3D0LZR0-F1
#
_cell.length_a   1.000
_cell.length_b   1.000
_cell.length_c   1.000
_cell.angle_alpha   90.00
_cell.angle_beta   90.00
_cell.angle_gamma   90.00
#
_symmetry.space_group_name_H-M   'P 1'
#
loop_
_entity.id
_entity.type
_entity.pdbx_description
1 polymer ?
#
loop_
_entity_poly.entity_id
_entity_poly.type
_entity_poly.pdbx_seq_one_letter_code
_entity_poly.pdbx_strand_id
1 'polypeptide(L)'
;MLEDFDIKNVRHESQTCPAIGSQSATVCLPVKVVPFSSAGPAKVKCCGEPEIKPCCDFCRGKKDGTCEFTISQKIRVDIPVDFGATV
;
A
#
# COMPACT_ATOMS: atom_id res chain seq x y z
N MET A 1 75.33 52.69 -34.25
CA MET A 1 74.76 52.51 -35.60
C MET A 1 73.95 51.23 -35.52
N LEU A 2 72.64 51.35 -35.76
CA LEU A 2 71.61 50.28 -35.65
C LEU A 2 72.00 49.09 -36.55
N GLU A 3 71.67 47.85 -36.21
CA GLU A 3 70.46 47.08 -36.57
C GLU A 3 70.64 45.66 -35.96
N ASP A 4 69.67 44.84 -35.54
CA ASP A 4 68.32 44.62 -36.06
C ASP A 4 67.40 44.00 -34.99
N PHE A 5 66.11 44.26 -35.15
CA PHE A 5 65.01 43.83 -34.29
C PHE A 5 64.38 42.57 -34.93
N ASP A 6 64.76 41.36 -34.49
CA ASP A 6 64.18 40.13 -35.06
C ASP A 6 63.02 39.59 -34.20
N ILE A 7 61.81 40.07 -34.50
CA ILE A 7 60.54 39.57 -33.93
C ILE A 7 60.09 38.30 -34.66
N LYS A 8 60.80 37.17 -34.58
CA LYS A 8 60.24 35.91 -35.09
C LYS A 8 60.69 34.69 -34.30
N ASN A 9 59.99 34.41 -33.18
CA ASN A 9 59.31 33.12 -32.94
C ASN A 9 58.68 33.10 -31.53
N VAL A 10 57.64 33.90 -31.27
CA VAL A 10 56.80 33.65 -30.09
C VAL A 10 55.93 32.45 -30.43
N ARG A 11 56.38 31.26 -30.04
CA ARG A 11 55.50 30.09 -29.99
C ARG A 11 54.38 30.47 -29.03
N HIS A 12 53.19 30.71 -29.58
CA HIS A 12 51.97 30.83 -28.80
C HIS A 12 51.67 29.43 -28.25
N GLU A 13 52.39 29.07 -27.19
CA GLU A 13 52.09 27.89 -26.41
C GLU A 13 50.68 28.14 -25.85
N SER A 14 49.71 27.38 -26.35
CA SER A 14 48.32 27.52 -25.96
C SER A 14 48.22 27.23 -24.46
N GLN A 15 48.31 28.27 -23.64
CA GLN A 15 48.16 28.17 -22.19
C GLN A 15 46.71 27.77 -21.92
N THR A 16 46.50 26.48 -21.68
CA THR A 16 45.20 25.95 -21.28
C THR A 16 45.07 26.07 -19.78
N CYS A 17 44.09 26.84 -19.32
CA CYS A 17 43.71 26.91 -17.91
C CYS A 17 42.74 25.76 -17.62
N PRO A 18 43.01 24.85 -16.66
CA PRO A 18 42.04 23.85 -16.24
C PRO A 18 40.81 24.55 -15.64
N ALA A 19 39.65 24.40 -16.27
CA ALA A 19 38.37 24.92 -15.78
C ALA A 19 37.43 23.76 -15.48
N ILE A 20 36.75 23.80 -14.33
CA ILE A 20 35.72 22.81 -13.99
C ILE A 20 34.36 23.39 -14.37
N GLY A 21 33.71 22.76 -15.34
CA GLY A 21 32.31 23.03 -15.68
C GLY A 21 31.40 22.07 -14.94
N SER A 22 30.58 22.57 -14.02
CA SER A 22 29.54 21.79 -13.35
C SER A 22 28.17 22.10 -13.97
N GLN A 23 27.38 21.07 -14.25
CA GLN A 23 26.01 21.21 -14.72
C GLN A 23 25.08 20.33 -13.88
N SER A 24 23.92 20.87 -13.51
CA SER A 24 22.87 20.15 -12.82
C SER A 24 21.79 19.74 -13.82
N ALA A 25 21.29 18.52 -13.68
CA ALA A 25 20.18 18.02 -14.49
C ALA A 25 19.11 17.41 -13.60
N THR A 26 17.85 17.59 -13.99
CA THR A 26 16.71 16.90 -13.39
C THR A 26 16.50 15.59 -14.14
N VAL A 27 16.54 14.47 -13.40
CA VAL A 27 16.28 13.13 -13.95
C VAL A 27 14.92 12.68 -13.46
N CYS A 28 14.05 12.31 -14.39
CA CYS A 28 12.72 11.77 -14.09
C CYS A 28 12.67 10.28 -14.43
N LEU A 29 12.08 9.49 -13.55
CA LEU A 29 11.78 8.07 -13.79
C LEU A 29 10.26 7.86 -13.77
N PRO A 30 9.67 7.20 -14.77
CA PRO A 30 8.27 6.82 -14.72
C PRO A 30 8.09 5.70 -13.69
N VAL A 31 7.21 5.91 -12.72
CA VAL A 31 6.83 4.92 -11.70
C VAL A 31 5.35 4.59 -11.86
N LYS A 32 5.00 3.30 -11.85
CA LYS A 32 3.61 2.85 -11.96
C LYS A 32 3.26 1.96 -10.77
N VAL A 33 2.50 2.50 -9.84
CA VAL A 33 1.98 1.73 -8.70
C VAL A 33 0.62 1.13 -9.06
N VAL A 34 0.47 -0.18 -8.88
CA VAL A 34 -0.76 -0.93 -9.11
C VAL A 34 -1.28 -1.48 -7.78
N PRO A 35 -2.30 -0.86 -7.16
CA PRO A 35 -2.88 -1.37 -5.93
C PRO A 35 -3.68 -2.66 -6.19
N PHE A 36 -3.77 -3.51 -5.18
CA PHE A 36 -4.64 -4.68 -5.19
C PHE A 36 -5.26 -4.92 -3.81
N SER A 37 -6.39 -5.63 -3.81
CA SER A 37 -6.98 -6.21 -2.62
C SER A 37 -7.43 -7.64 -2.91
N SER A 38 -7.32 -8.50 -1.90
CA SER A 38 -7.77 -9.88 -1.99
C SER A 38 -8.46 -10.27 -0.69
N ALA A 39 -9.74 -10.63 -0.79
CA ALA A 39 -10.47 -11.20 0.32
C ALA A 39 -10.15 -12.69 0.42
N GLY A 40 -9.71 -13.13 1.59
CA GLY A 40 -9.52 -14.54 1.89
C GLY A 40 -10.82 -15.19 2.39
N PRO A 41 -10.76 -16.48 2.78
CA PRO A 41 -11.94 -17.24 3.18
C PRO A 41 -12.52 -16.73 4.49
N ALA A 42 -13.83 -16.51 4.52
CA ALA A 42 -14.55 -16.16 5.74
C ALA A 42 -14.53 -17.32 6.74
N LYS A 43 -14.19 -17.04 7.99
CA LYS A 43 -14.26 -17.99 9.11
C LYS A 43 -15.41 -17.62 10.01
N VAL A 44 -16.35 -18.53 10.23
CA VAL A 44 -17.51 -18.31 11.09
C VAL A 44 -17.38 -19.18 12.34
N LYS A 45 -17.63 -18.61 13.52
CA LYS A 45 -17.64 -19.35 14.79
C LYS A 45 -18.81 -18.93 15.68
N CYS A 46 -19.42 -19.91 16.35
CA CYS A 46 -20.33 -19.65 17.45
C CYS A 46 -19.57 -19.05 18.63
N CYS A 47 -20.16 -18.04 19.26
CA CYS A 47 -19.56 -17.29 20.36
C CYS A 47 -20.42 -17.45 21.60
N GLY A 48 -20.05 -18.39 22.47
CA GLY A 48 -20.82 -18.75 23.65
C GLY A 48 -22.01 -19.65 23.32
N GLU A 49 -22.73 -20.02 24.37
CA GLU A 49 -23.91 -20.87 24.28
C GLU A 49 -25.09 -20.16 23.60
N PRO A 50 -25.96 -20.90 22.90
CA PRO A 50 -27.19 -20.35 22.36
C PRO A 50 -28.17 -19.99 23.49
N GLU A 51 -28.89 -18.90 23.32
CA GLU A 51 -29.98 -18.49 24.22
C GLU A 51 -31.32 -18.89 23.63
N ILE A 52 -32.13 -19.62 24.40
CA ILE A 52 -33.50 -20.00 24.00
C ILE A 52 -34.47 -19.11 24.76
N LYS A 53 -35.21 -18.27 24.02
CA LYS A 53 -36.27 -17.43 24.59
C LYS A 53 -37.63 -17.98 24.19
N PRO A 54 -38.50 -18.32 25.16
CA PRO A 54 -39.89 -18.64 24.83
C PRO A 54 -40.55 -17.42 24.18
N CYS A 55 -41.40 -17.64 23.18
CA CYS A 55 -42.08 -16.52 22.50
C CYS A 55 -43.17 -15.86 23.38
N CYS A 56 -43.51 -16.47 24.51
CA CYS A 56 -44.53 -16.01 25.44
C CYS A 56 -44.15 -16.34 26.89
N ASP A 57 -44.53 -15.45 27.82
CA ASP A 57 -44.15 -15.52 29.25
C ASP A 57 -44.68 -16.76 29.98
N PHE A 58 -45.68 -17.45 29.40
CA PHE A 58 -46.31 -18.64 29.96
C PHE A 58 -46.57 -19.71 28.89
N CYS A 59 -45.57 -20.52 28.57
CA CYS A 59 -45.78 -21.77 27.84
C CYS A 59 -46.32 -22.84 28.80
N ARG A 60 -47.64 -22.87 29.03
CA ARG A 60 -48.27 -23.95 29.84
C ARG A 60 -48.20 -25.33 29.18
N GLY A 61 -47.85 -25.38 27.89
CA GLY A 61 -47.80 -26.61 27.09
C GLY A 61 -49.20 -27.19 26.88
N LYS A 62 -49.75 -27.12 25.66
CA LYS A 62 -51.03 -27.77 25.34
C LYS A 62 -50.73 -29.11 24.64
N LYS A 63 -51.34 -30.21 25.11
CA LYS A 63 -51.30 -31.48 24.38
C LYS A 63 -51.86 -31.24 22.96
N ASP A 64 -51.11 -31.70 21.95
CA ASP A 64 -51.39 -31.47 20.52
C ASP A 64 -51.37 -29.98 20.08
N GLY A 65 -50.70 -29.12 20.84
CA GLY A 65 -50.46 -27.71 20.50
C GLY A 65 -49.08 -27.47 19.85
N THR A 66 -48.81 -26.21 19.46
CA THR A 66 -47.50 -25.77 18.96
C THR A 66 -46.76 -25.00 20.05
N CYS A 67 -45.46 -25.25 20.18
CA CYS A 67 -44.56 -24.47 21.02
C CYS A 67 -43.70 -23.59 20.13
N GLU A 68 -43.72 -22.28 20.39
CA GLU A 68 -42.89 -21.30 19.69
C GLU A 68 -41.84 -20.74 20.64
N PHE A 69 -40.60 -20.71 20.18
CA PHE A 69 -39.48 -20.10 20.89
C PHE A 69 -38.44 -19.64 19.88
N THR A 70 -37.67 -18.63 20.28
CA THR A 70 -36.57 -18.07 19.48
C THR A 70 -35.26 -18.62 20.03
N ILE A 71 -34.46 -19.24 19.16
CA ILE A 71 -33.07 -19.59 19.46
C ILE A 71 -32.17 -18.47 18.92
N SER A 72 -31.37 -17.88 19.79
CA SER A 72 -30.41 -16.82 19.45
C SER A 72 -28.98 -17.32 19.66
N GLN A 73 -28.20 -17.39 18.58
CA GLN A 73 -26.77 -17.74 18.64
C GLN A 73 -25.95 -16.55 18.17
N LYS A 74 -25.09 -16.03 19.05
CA LYS A 74 -24.09 -15.05 18.64
C LYS A 74 -23.02 -15.74 17.80
N ILE A 75 -22.75 -15.23 16.62
CA ILE A 75 -21.64 -15.70 15.77
C ILE A 75 -20.61 -14.58 15.57
N ARG A 76 -19.35 -14.95 15.36
CA ARG A 76 -18.31 -14.06 14.84
C ARG A 76 -17.93 -14.52 13.45
N VAL A 77 -17.83 -13.56 12.54
CA VAL A 77 -17.38 -13.76 11.16
C VAL A 77 -16.07 -13.00 11.00
N ASP A 78 -14.98 -13.74 10.79
CA ASP A 78 -13.66 -13.19 10.56
C ASP A 78 -13.37 -13.30 9.04
N ILE A 79 -13.27 -12.16 8.34
CA ILE A 79 -12.94 -12.11 6.91
C ILE A 79 -11.53 -11.53 6.77
N PRO A 80 -10.52 -12.35 6.43
CA PRO A 80 -9.17 -11.84 6.17
C PRO A 80 -9.17 -11.04 4.86
N VAL A 81 -8.51 -9.89 4.85
CA VAL A 81 -8.35 -9.06 3.66
C VAL A 81 -6.90 -8.61 3.56
N ASP A 82 -6.28 -8.93 2.43
CA ASP A 82 -4.94 -8.47 2.09
C ASP A 82 -5.05 -7.21 1.22
N PHE A 83 -4.30 -6.18 1.58
CA PHE A 83 -4.17 -4.94 0.82
C PHE A 83 -2.70 -4.71 0.47
N GLY A 84 -2.42 -4.33 -0.76
CA GLY A 84 -1.06 -4.09 -1.20
C GLY A 84 -0.98 -3.30 -2.49
N ALA A 85 0.25 -3.11 -2.95
CA ALA A 85 0.51 -2.54 -4.26
C ALA A 85 1.80 -3.13 -4.86
N THR A 86 1.82 -3.26 -6.18
CA THR A 86 3.02 -3.60 -6.96
C THR A 86 3.55 -2.32 -7.60
N VAL A 87 4.86 -2.15 -7.64
CA VAL A 87 5.56 -0.98 -8.21
C VAL A 87 6.20 -1.36 -9.55
#